data_AF-A0A7D5P349-F1
#
_entry.id   AF-A0A7D5P349-F1
#
_cell.length_a   1.000
_cell.length_b   1.000
_cell.length_c   1.000
_cell.angle_alpha   90.00
_cell.angle_beta   90.00
_cell.angle_gamma   90.00
#
_symmetry.space_group_name_H-M   'P 1'
#
loop_
_entity.id
_entity.type
_entity.pdbx_description
1 polymer ?
#
loop_
_entity_poly.entity_id
_entity_poly.type
_entity_poly.pdbx_seq_one_letter_code
_entity_poly.pdbx_strand_id
1 'polypeptide(L)'
;MEWRNEPPSWNRSSDRLTVDAAGETDFWRTTKHGFVADDGHFCHREVAGDFTATVEVAGEYDTLYDQAGLMVREDAETWLKCGVEYVDGVQQVGAVVTRGVSDWSKSPLDDDPDSVWVRVERTGPTVEVSFSPDGDAYTMIRQATLSDAERLLVGPMAAAPKGDGFRSVFEGFTVERA
;
A
#
# COMPACT_ATOMS: atom_id res chain seq x y z
N MET A 1 9.95 -6.32 12.01
CA MET A 1 8.68 -5.99 11.35
C MET A 1 7.61 -6.76 12.07
N GLU A 2 6.45 -6.16 12.24
CA GLU A 2 5.30 -6.68 12.99
C GLU A 2 4.07 -6.64 12.10
N TRP A 3 3.10 -7.50 12.36
CA TRP A 3 1.85 -7.53 11.61
C TRP A 3 0.75 -6.78 12.35
N ARG A 4 0.07 -5.90 11.64
CA ARG A 4 -1.30 -5.50 11.92
C ARG A 4 -2.19 -6.35 11.01
N ASN A 5 -3.13 -7.08 11.63
CA ASN A 5 -4.00 -8.06 10.98
C ASN A 5 -3.15 -9.09 10.21
N GLU A 6 -2.50 -9.99 10.95
CA GLU A 6 -1.63 -11.01 10.34
C GLU A 6 -2.41 -11.87 9.33
N PRO A 7 -1.89 -12.06 8.10
CA PRO A 7 -2.56 -12.87 7.09
C PRO A 7 -2.58 -14.36 7.48
N PRO A 8 -3.49 -15.16 6.92
CA PRO A 8 -3.57 -16.59 7.20
C PRO A 8 -2.29 -17.36 6.83
N SER A 9 -1.55 -16.86 5.84
CA SER A 9 -0.26 -17.41 5.42
C SER A 9 0.63 -16.30 4.89
N TRP A 10 1.90 -16.36 5.28
CA TRP A 10 2.95 -15.53 4.71
C TRP A 10 4.29 -16.23 4.82
N ASN A 11 5.21 -15.89 3.92
CA ASN A 11 6.58 -16.36 3.96
C ASN A 11 7.54 -15.21 3.70
N ARG A 12 8.66 -15.20 4.42
CA ARG A 12 9.73 -14.24 4.18
C ARG A 12 11.04 -14.97 3.95
N SER A 13 11.69 -14.67 2.84
CA SER A 13 13.03 -15.16 2.50
C SER A 13 13.87 -13.98 2.00
N SER A 14 15.03 -13.73 2.62
CA SER A 14 15.91 -12.60 2.28
C SER A 14 15.18 -11.25 2.16
N ASP A 15 14.99 -10.82 0.93
CA ASP A 15 14.46 -9.57 0.40
C ASP A 15 13.04 -9.71 -0.17
N ARG A 16 12.47 -10.92 -0.11
CA ARG A 16 11.13 -11.25 -0.59
C ARG A 16 10.18 -11.56 0.55
N LEU A 17 9.00 -10.95 0.50
CA LEU A 17 7.86 -11.25 1.35
C LEU A 17 6.69 -11.69 0.45
N THR A 18 6.19 -12.90 0.67
CA THR A 18 4.98 -13.43 0.03
C THR A 18 3.84 -13.44 1.03
N VAL A 19 2.68 -12.94 0.62
CA VAL A 19 1.50 -12.76 1.48
C VAL A 19 0.29 -13.36 0.79
N ASP A 20 -0.38 -14.30 1.46
CA ASP A 20 -1.69 -14.77 1.04
C ASP A 20 -2.74 -13.96 1.84
N ALA A 21 -3.28 -12.89 1.24
CA ALA A 21 -4.27 -12.03 1.87
C ALA A 21 -5.60 -12.79 2.04
N ALA A 22 -6.25 -12.62 3.18
CA ALA A 22 -7.60 -13.14 3.40
C ALA A 22 -8.64 -12.30 2.66
N GLY A 23 -9.67 -12.96 2.13
CA GLY A 23 -10.86 -12.31 1.60
C GLY A 23 -11.60 -11.47 2.64
N GLU A 24 -12.45 -10.57 2.14
CA GLU A 24 -13.26 -9.64 2.93
C GLU A 24 -12.45 -8.70 3.84
N THR A 25 -11.24 -8.32 3.42
CA THR A 25 -10.36 -7.38 4.15
C THR A 25 -10.14 -6.08 3.40
N ASP A 26 -10.05 -4.95 4.09
CA ASP A 26 -9.81 -3.63 3.49
C ASP A 26 -9.25 -2.59 4.48
N PHE A 27 -8.80 -1.46 3.93
CA PHE A 27 -8.56 -0.21 4.63
C PHE A 27 -9.34 0.91 3.94
N TRP A 28 -10.41 1.38 4.57
CA TRP A 28 -11.25 2.46 4.02
C TRP A 28 -11.99 3.21 5.13
N ARG A 29 -12.21 4.51 4.93
CA ARG A 29 -13.05 5.33 5.82
C ARG A 29 -14.04 6.18 5.05
N THR A 30 -15.31 5.78 5.16
CA THR A 30 -16.58 6.51 4.94
C THR A 30 -16.86 7.09 3.55
N THR A 31 -15.90 7.72 2.87
CA THR A 31 -16.12 8.43 1.60
C THR A 31 -16.85 7.56 0.58
N LYS A 32 -17.94 8.10 0.00
CA LYS A 32 -18.85 7.46 -0.98
C LYS A 32 -19.60 6.21 -0.50
N HIS A 33 -18.97 5.34 0.29
CA HIS A 33 -19.45 4.00 0.60
C HIS A 33 -20.06 3.86 2.00
N GLY A 34 -19.83 4.81 2.91
CA GLY A 34 -20.48 4.88 4.21
C GLY A 34 -20.01 3.84 5.25
N PHE A 35 -19.02 3.00 4.93
CA PHE A 35 -18.45 2.02 5.86
C PHE A 35 -17.02 2.38 6.28
N VAL A 36 -16.53 1.74 7.34
CA VAL A 36 -15.14 1.80 7.79
C VAL A 36 -14.60 0.37 7.82
N ALA A 37 -13.40 0.18 7.25
CA ALA A 37 -12.63 -1.05 7.31
C ALA A 37 -11.19 -0.72 7.74
N ASP A 38 -10.61 -1.55 8.59
CA ASP A 38 -9.26 -1.42 9.13
C ASP A 38 -8.62 -2.80 9.39
N ASP A 39 -9.00 -3.79 8.59
CA ASP A 39 -8.71 -5.22 8.75
C ASP A 39 -7.81 -5.79 7.65
N GLY A 40 -7.36 -4.97 6.68
CA GLY A 40 -6.32 -5.33 5.72
C GLY A 40 -4.98 -5.69 6.39
N HIS A 41 -4.13 -6.43 5.68
CA HIS A 41 -2.88 -6.97 6.20
C HIS A 41 -1.73 -5.97 6.03
N PHE A 42 -1.03 -5.65 7.12
CA PHE A 42 0.04 -4.65 7.10
C PHE A 42 1.27 -5.13 7.88
N CYS A 43 2.36 -5.41 7.17
CA CYS A 43 3.64 -5.79 7.76
C CYS A 43 4.52 -4.54 7.89
N HIS A 44 4.80 -4.10 9.12
CA HIS A 44 5.35 -2.76 9.32
C HIS A 44 6.55 -2.71 10.26
N ARG A 45 7.25 -1.59 10.22
CA ARG A 45 8.20 -1.15 11.24
C ARG A 45 7.97 0.31 11.57
N GLU A 46 8.34 0.70 12.79
CA GLU A 46 8.33 2.11 13.16
C GLU A 46 9.52 2.85 12.52
N VAL A 47 9.27 4.02 11.95
CA VAL A 47 10.26 4.89 11.32
C VAL A 47 10.09 6.31 11.87
N ALA A 48 11.18 6.89 12.38
CA ALA A 48 11.20 8.26 12.88
C ALA A 48 11.74 9.21 11.80
N GLY A 49 11.14 10.41 11.71
CA GLY A 49 11.58 11.47 10.81
C GLY A 49 11.25 11.22 9.33
N ASP A 50 12.00 11.90 8.47
CA ASP A 50 11.85 11.86 7.02
C ASP A 50 12.45 10.57 6.45
N PHE A 51 11.80 10.04 5.41
CA PHE A 51 12.22 8.77 4.81
C PHE A 51 11.76 8.60 3.36
N THR A 52 12.42 7.69 2.66
CA THR A 52 11.98 7.12 1.40
C THR A 52 11.73 5.63 1.59
N ALA A 53 10.52 5.16 1.34
CA ALA A 53 10.16 3.74 1.33
C ALA A 53 9.93 3.28 -0.11
N THR A 54 10.55 2.18 -0.52
CA THR A 54 10.42 1.63 -1.89
C THR A 54 10.21 0.11 -1.83
N VAL A 55 9.42 -0.43 -2.74
CA VAL A 55 9.20 -1.88 -2.90
C VAL A 55 8.74 -2.19 -4.32
N GLU A 56 9.15 -3.34 -4.84
CA GLU A 56 8.55 -3.94 -6.04
C GLU A 56 7.40 -4.86 -5.64
N VAL A 57 6.26 -4.72 -6.31
CA VAL A 57 5.01 -5.40 -5.95
C VAL A 57 4.51 -6.19 -7.14
N ALA A 58 4.25 -7.47 -6.92
CA ALA A 58 3.53 -8.35 -7.85
C ALA A 58 2.31 -8.95 -7.14
N GLY A 59 1.29 -9.32 -7.90
CA GLY A 59 0.08 -9.93 -7.36
C GLY A 59 -0.62 -10.83 -8.36
N GLU A 60 -1.21 -11.92 -7.85
CA GLU A 60 -2.16 -12.75 -8.59
C GLU A 60 -3.53 -12.05 -8.59
N TYR A 61 -3.60 -10.82 -9.13
CA TYR A 61 -4.80 -9.99 -9.15
C TYR A 61 -5.88 -10.62 -10.05
N ASP A 62 -7.09 -10.82 -9.50
CA ASP A 62 -8.19 -11.42 -10.26
C ASP A 62 -9.55 -10.85 -9.84
N THR A 63 -9.72 -10.52 -8.56
CA THR A 63 -10.99 -10.08 -8.02
C THR A 63 -11.03 -8.57 -7.82
N LEU A 64 -12.23 -7.99 -8.02
CA LEU A 64 -12.47 -6.56 -7.86
C LEU A 64 -12.00 -6.06 -6.48
N TYR A 65 -11.07 -5.11 -6.51
CA TYR A 65 -10.40 -4.47 -5.36
C TYR A 65 -9.29 -5.26 -4.69
N ASP A 66 -8.74 -6.32 -5.31
CA ASP A 66 -7.46 -6.88 -4.84
C ASP A 66 -6.38 -5.78 -4.82
N GLN A 67 -5.68 -5.65 -3.69
CA GLN A 67 -4.77 -4.54 -3.41
C GLN A 67 -3.45 -5.02 -2.84
N ALA A 68 -2.33 -4.53 -3.39
CA ALA A 68 -1.03 -4.68 -2.76
C ALA A 68 -0.14 -3.45 -2.98
N GLY A 69 0.61 -3.07 -1.95
CA GLY A 69 1.62 -2.01 -2.04
C GLY A 69 2.20 -1.59 -0.69
N LEU A 70 2.32 -0.28 -0.48
CA LEU A 70 2.86 0.32 0.75
C LEU A 70 1.77 0.99 1.57
N MET A 71 1.96 0.97 2.89
CA MET A 71 1.22 1.81 3.83
C MET A 71 2.17 2.62 4.70
N VAL A 72 1.78 3.87 4.96
CA VAL A 72 2.34 4.76 5.99
C VAL A 72 1.21 5.10 6.94
N ARG A 73 1.37 4.82 8.23
CA ARG A 73 0.28 4.86 9.20
C ARG A 73 0.71 5.49 10.52
N GLU A 74 -0.10 6.42 11.01
CA GLU A 74 -0.03 6.88 12.39
C GLU A 74 -0.98 6.04 13.25
N ASP A 75 -2.27 6.01 12.89
CA ASP A 75 -3.32 5.33 13.63
C ASP A 75 -4.49 4.86 12.72
N ALA A 76 -5.65 4.53 13.29
CA ALA A 76 -6.82 4.05 12.55
C ALA A 76 -7.57 5.11 11.74
N GLU A 77 -7.31 6.39 12.00
CA GLU A 77 -7.95 7.53 11.34
C GLU A 77 -6.98 8.33 10.47
N THR A 78 -5.67 8.13 10.63
CA THR A 78 -4.61 8.82 9.87
C THR A 78 -3.62 7.83 9.25
N TRP A 79 -3.75 7.61 7.95
CA TRP A 79 -2.90 6.70 7.18
C TRP A 79 -2.94 6.98 5.67
N LEU A 80 -1.91 6.53 4.97
CA LEU A 80 -1.80 6.46 3.51
C LEU A 80 -1.66 4.99 3.13
N LYS A 81 -2.43 4.51 2.15
CA LYS A 81 -2.09 3.30 1.38
C LYS A 81 -1.87 3.66 -0.09
N CYS A 82 -0.97 2.95 -0.75
CA CYS A 82 -0.71 3.12 -2.18
C CYS A 82 -0.15 1.85 -2.80
N GLY A 83 -0.31 1.69 -4.10
CA GLY A 83 0.15 0.52 -4.84
C GLY A 83 -0.80 0.17 -5.97
N VAL A 84 -0.89 -1.11 -6.29
CA VAL A 84 -1.82 -1.64 -7.29
C VAL A 84 -3.16 -1.96 -6.63
N GLU A 85 -4.24 -1.60 -7.31
CA GLU A 85 -5.61 -1.99 -7.00
C GLU A 85 -6.30 -2.47 -8.29
N TYR A 86 -6.84 -3.69 -8.28
CA TYR A 86 -7.49 -4.28 -9.45
C TYR A 86 -8.93 -3.79 -9.57
N VAL A 87 -9.26 -3.06 -10.64
CA VAL A 87 -10.59 -2.47 -10.82
C VAL A 87 -11.09 -2.68 -12.24
N ASP A 88 -12.28 -3.28 -12.36
CA ASP A 88 -12.97 -3.50 -13.63
C ASP A 88 -12.11 -4.22 -14.69
N GLY A 89 -11.29 -5.19 -14.25
CA GLY A 89 -10.45 -6.00 -15.13
C GLY A 89 -9.10 -5.37 -15.48
N VAL A 90 -8.69 -4.31 -14.79
CA VAL A 90 -7.46 -3.56 -15.08
C VAL A 90 -6.69 -3.29 -13.78
N GLN A 91 -5.38 -3.50 -13.79
CA GLN A 91 -4.49 -3.07 -12.72
C GLN A 91 -4.40 -1.54 -12.69
N GLN A 92 -4.71 -0.92 -11.56
CA GLN A 92 -4.63 0.53 -11.37
C GLN A 92 -3.51 0.85 -10.37
N VAL A 93 -2.67 1.83 -10.66
CA VAL A 93 -1.88 2.47 -9.59
C VAL A 93 -2.73 3.50 -8.88
N GLY A 94 -2.65 3.54 -7.55
CA GLY A 94 -3.48 4.44 -6.76
C GLY A 94 -2.91 4.78 -5.39
N ALA A 95 -3.57 5.73 -4.76
CA ALA A 95 -3.27 6.16 -3.40
C ALA A 95 -4.55 6.58 -2.67
N VAL A 96 -4.72 6.09 -1.45
CA VAL A 96 -5.75 6.57 -0.52
C VAL A 96 -5.06 7.30 0.62
N VAL A 97 -5.35 8.59 0.77
CA VAL A 97 -4.91 9.39 1.92
C VAL A 97 -6.09 9.56 2.85
N THR A 98 -5.94 9.06 4.07
CA THR A 98 -6.99 9.05 5.07
C THR A 98 -6.60 9.97 6.22
N ARG A 99 -7.46 10.96 6.49
CA ARG A 99 -7.42 11.86 7.64
C ARG A 99 -8.85 12.03 8.16
N GLY A 100 -9.29 11.11 9.00
CA GLY A 100 -10.69 10.93 9.40
C GLY A 100 -11.57 10.28 8.31
N VAL A 101 -11.45 10.76 7.07
CA VAL A 101 -12.11 10.22 5.86
C VAL A 101 -11.09 9.87 4.79
N SER A 102 -11.40 8.91 3.92
CA SER A 102 -10.52 8.45 2.84
C SER A 102 -10.68 9.28 1.57
N ASP A 103 -9.58 9.78 1.01
CA ASP A 103 -9.51 10.41 -0.31
C ASP A 103 -8.73 9.49 -1.24
N TRP A 104 -9.32 9.06 -2.37
CA TRP A 104 -8.75 8.08 -3.29
C TRP A 104 -8.50 8.66 -4.68
N SER A 105 -7.32 8.38 -5.22
CA SER A 105 -6.95 8.60 -6.62
C SER A 105 -6.46 7.30 -7.24
N LYS A 106 -6.75 7.09 -8.53
CA LYS A 106 -6.25 5.96 -9.31
C LYS A 106 -5.99 6.34 -10.77
N SER A 107 -5.10 5.59 -11.42
CA SER A 107 -4.80 5.67 -12.85
C SER A 107 -4.55 4.25 -13.38
N PRO A 108 -5.02 3.91 -14.60
CA PRO A 108 -4.73 2.60 -15.19
C PRO A 108 -3.23 2.43 -15.43
N LEU A 109 -2.74 1.20 -15.26
CA LEU A 109 -1.48 0.74 -15.83
C LEU A 109 -1.72 0.25 -17.26
N ASP A 110 -0.70 0.38 -18.09
CA ASP A 110 -0.71 -0.20 -19.43
C ASP A 110 -0.32 -1.69 -19.35
N ASP A 111 -1.02 -2.53 -20.12
CA ASP A 111 -0.70 -3.95 -20.36
C ASP A 111 -0.65 -4.87 -19.11
N ASP A 112 -1.23 -4.46 -17.97
CA ASP A 112 -1.32 -5.25 -16.73
C ASP A 112 0.01 -5.94 -16.35
N PRO A 113 1.04 -5.16 -15.96
CA PRO A 113 2.40 -5.68 -15.78
C PRO A 113 2.48 -6.74 -14.68
N ASP A 114 3.48 -7.62 -14.78
CA ASP A 114 3.76 -8.65 -13.76
C ASP A 114 4.12 -8.05 -12.39
N SER A 115 4.80 -6.90 -12.40
CA SER A 115 5.19 -6.16 -11.21
C SER A 115 5.25 -4.65 -11.45
N VAL A 116 5.20 -3.88 -10.35
CA VAL A 116 5.43 -2.43 -10.36
C VAL A 116 6.19 -2.00 -9.11
N TRP A 117 7.10 -1.05 -9.26
CA TRP A 117 7.75 -0.39 -8.15
C TRP A 117 6.88 0.72 -7.58
N VAL A 118 6.76 0.76 -6.26
CA VAL A 118 6.01 1.77 -5.52
C VAL A 118 6.98 2.47 -4.57
N ARG A 119 6.93 3.81 -4.55
CA ARG A 119 7.74 4.65 -3.67
C ARG A 119 6.87 5.62 -2.90
N VAL A 120 7.17 5.76 -1.62
CA VAL A 120 6.63 6.82 -0.74
C VAL A 120 7.79 7.62 -0.16
N GLU A 121 7.79 8.92 -0.42
CA GLU A 121 8.73 9.87 0.18
C GLU A 121 7.99 10.70 1.23
N ARG A 122 8.58 10.82 2.42
CA ARG A 122 8.07 11.67 3.50
C ARG A 122 9.06 12.79 3.77
N THR A 123 8.56 14.03 3.74
CA THR A 123 9.28 15.24 4.20
C THR A 123 8.39 16.05 5.14
N GLY A 124 8.77 16.11 6.42
CA GLY A 124 7.93 16.66 7.49
C GLY A 124 6.55 15.99 7.52
N PRO A 125 5.45 16.75 7.39
CA PRO A 125 4.12 16.17 7.34
C PRO A 125 3.67 15.75 5.93
N THR A 126 4.50 15.95 4.91
CA THR A 126 4.14 15.70 3.51
C THR A 126 4.52 14.28 3.12
N VAL A 127 3.67 13.64 2.33
CA VAL A 127 3.96 12.38 1.63
C VAL A 127 3.77 12.56 0.13
N GLU A 128 4.67 11.97 -0.63
CA GLU A 128 4.63 11.88 -2.09
C GLU A 128 4.65 10.41 -2.50
N VAL A 129 3.77 10.03 -3.42
CA VAL A 129 3.65 8.66 -3.94
C VAL A 129 4.04 8.68 -5.40
N SER A 130 4.97 7.79 -5.75
CA SER A 130 5.42 7.58 -7.11
C SER A 130 5.42 6.10 -7.46
N PHE A 131 5.26 5.77 -8.73
CA PHE A 131 5.38 4.40 -9.24
C PHE A 131 6.36 4.32 -10.40
N SER A 132 6.87 3.14 -10.68
CA SER A 132 7.78 2.89 -11.80
C SER A 132 7.60 1.45 -12.33
N PRO A 133 7.44 1.25 -13.66
CA PRO A 133 7.42 -0.09 -14.25
C PRO A 133 8.79 -0.79 -14.25
N ASP A 134 9.89 -0.03 -14.23
CA ASP A 134 11.26 -0.54 -14.41
C ASP A 134 12.15 -0.39 -13.17
N GLY A 135 11.69 0.34 -12.16
CA GLY A 135 12.45 0.64 -10.95
C GLY A 135 13.44 1.80 -11.10
N ASP A 136 13.53 2.41 -12.29
CA ASP A 136 14.47 3.50 -12.61
C ASP A 136 13.72 4.84 -12.77
N ALA A 137 12.68 4.88 -13.60
CA ALA A 137 11.91 6.09 -13.90
C ALA A 137 10.60 6.14 -13.10
N TYR A 138 10.56 7.01 -12.09
CA TYR A 138 9.39 7.17 -11.22
C TYR A 138 8.48 8.31 -11.69
N THR A 139 7.18 8.03 -11.74
CA THR A 139 6.13 9.01 -11.99
C THR A 139 5.35 9.28 -10.71
N MET A 140 5.35 10.53 -10.24
CA MET A 140 4.55 10.94 -9.08
C MET A 140 3.07 10.98 -9.44
N ILE A 141 2.24 10.36 -8.59
CA ILE A 141 0.77 10.31 -8.75
C ILE A 141 0.02 11.00 -7.60
N ARG A 142 0.69 11.26 -6.48
CA ARG A 142 0.06 11.88 -5.31
C ARG A 142 1.08 12.71 -4.54
N GLN A 143 0.64 13.87 -4.08
CA GLN A 143 1.27 14.65 -3.02
C GLN A 143 0.18 15.06 -2.03
N ALA A 144 0.40 14.86 -0.74
CA ALA A 144 -0.56 15.25 0.29
C ALA A 144 0.12 15.48 1.63
N THR A 145 -0.54 16.25 2.51
CA THR A 145 -0.20 16.29 3.93
C THR A 145 -0.79 15.06 4.62
N LEU A 146 0.02 14.26 5.32
CA LEU A 146 -0.44 13.09 6.08
C LEU A 146 -0.50 13.38 7.58
N SER A 147 0.66 13.54 8.23
CA SER A 147 0.80 13.65 9.68
C SER A 147 2.13 14.27 10.09
N ASP A 148 2.12 15.14 11.11
CA ASP A 148 3.32 15.73 11.72
C ASP A 148 3.94 14.87 12.84
N ALA A 149 3.41 13.67 13.10
CA ALA A 149 3.94 12.75 14.11
C ALA A 149 5.41 12.39 13.87
N GLU A 150 6.24 12.38 14.93
CA GLU A 150 7.67 12.05 14.79
C GLU A 150 7.87 10.64 14.20
N ARG A 151 7.00 9.69 14.59
CA ARG A 151 7.12 8.27 14.26
C ARG A 151 5.87 7.76 13.57
N LEU A 152 6.07 7.06 12.46
CA LEU A 152 5.02 6.42 11.68
C LEU A 152 5.36 4.94 11.47
N LEU A 153 4.34 4.13 11.30
CA LEU A 153 4.45 2.74 10.88
C LEU A 153 4.55 2.70 9.35
N VAL A 154 5.54 1.99 8.81
CA VAL A 154 5.79 1.93 7.37
C VAL A 154 6.04 0.48 6.95
N GLY A 155 5.43 0.04 5.85
CA GLY A 155 5.75 -1.24 5.23
C GLY A 155 4.72 -1.78 4.22
N PRO A 156 4.95 -3.01 3.74
CA PRO A 156 4.05 -3.71 2.83
C PRO A 156 2.63 -3.87 3.36
N MET A 157 1.65 -3.69 2.47
CA MET A 157 0.23 -3.81 2.75
C MET A 157 -0.47 -4.61 1.65
N ALA A 158 -1.37 -5.53 2.02
CA ALA A 158 -2.25 -6.22 1.10
C ALA A 158 -3.69 -6.32 1.66
N ALA A 159 -4.70 -6.28 0.77
CA ALA A 159 -6.11 -6.41 1.13
C ALA A 159 -6.93 -7.01 -0.03
N ALA A 160 -8.00 -7.73 0.30
CA ALA A 160 -8.89 -8.36 -0.67
C ALA A 160 -10.36 -8.11 -0.28
N PRO A 161 -10.94 -6.95 -0.60
CA PRO A 161 -12.27 -6.55 -0.13
C PRO A 161 -13.43 -7.35 -0.75
N LYS A 162 -13.16 -8.06 -1.84
CA LYS A 162 -14.06 -8.98 -2.51
C LYS A 162 -13.31 -10.28 -2.80
N GLY A 163 -14.05 -11.37 -2.94
CA GLY A 163 -13.47 -12.68 -3.18
C GLY A 163 -12.90 -13.32 -1.91
N ASP A 164 -12.17 -14.41 -2.11
CA ASP A 164 -11.69 -15.29 -1.03
C ASP A 164 -10.25 -14.96 -0.58
N GLY A 165 -9.62 -13.95 -1.19
CA GLY A 165 -8.22 -13.61 -0.98
C GLY A 165 -7.38 -13.78 -2.24
N PHE A 166 -6.13 -13.33 -2.18
CA PHE A 166 -5.17 -13.46 -3.28
C PHE A 166 -3.73 -13.45 -2.77
N ARG A 167 -2.79 -13.90 -3.60
CA ARG A 167 -1.36 -13.85 -3.29
C ARG A 167 -0.71 -12.59 -3.84
N SER A 168 0.10 -11.95 -3.01
CA SER A 168 1.00 -10.86 -3.39
C SER A 168 2.44 -11.15 -2.99
N VAL A 169 3.37 -10.54 -3.72
CA VAL A 169 4.81 -10.64 -3.51
C VAL A 169 5.39 -9.24 -3.45
N PHE A 170 6.21 -9.00 -2.43
CA PHE A 170 6.92 -7.77 -2.17
C PHE A 170 8.42 -8.06 -2.21
N GLU A 171 9.12 -7.49 -3.17
CA GLU A 171 10.57 -7.67 -3.34
C GLU A 171 11.30 -6.35 -3.12
N GLY A 172 12.49 -6.44 -2.52
CA GLY A 172 13.38 -5.29 -2.34
C GLY A 172 12.82 -4.19 -1.43
N PHE A 173 11.94 -4.51 -0.47
CA PHE A 173 11.40 -3.49 0.44
C PHE A 173 12.52 -2.80 1.25
N THR A 174 12.69 -1.50 1.05
CA THR A 174 13.61 -0.65 1.80
C THR A 174 12.89 0.52 2.45
N VAL A 175 13.45 1.03 3.55
CA VAL A 175 13.16 2.38 4.02
C VAL A 175 14.49 3.04 4.37
N GLU A 176 14.81 4.10 3.64
CA GLU A 176 16.02 4.90 3.78
C GLU A 176 15.65 6.20 4.50
N ARG A 177 16.42 6.58 5.52
CA ARG A 177 16.18 7.84 6.25
C ARG A 177 16.92 8.97 5.54
N ALA A 178 16.26 10.13 5.46
CA ALA A 178 16.88 11.35 4.95
C ALA A 178 17.78 12.02 6.00
#